data_AF-A0A8X6L699-F1
#
_entry.id   AF-A0A8X6L699-F1
#
_cell.length_a   1.000
_cell.length_b   1.000
_cell.length_c   1.000
_cell.angle_alpha   90.00
_cell.angle_beta   90.00
_cell.angle_gamma   90.00
#
_symmetry.space_group_name_H-M   'P 1'
#
loop_
_entity.id
_entity.type
_entity.pdbx_description
1 polymer ?
#
loop_
_entity_poly.entity_id
_entity_poly.type
_entity_poly.pdbx_seq_one_letter_code
_entity_poly.pdbx_strand_id
1 'polypeptide(L)'
;MLKNVTPTTAERLRTGIISNSSSTIPGNPSINIHQDIDTAITNLTEQIHASINQSSITKHIKHQTTFIPHSTRLKIREKNRLRQLWQFYRYPPLRAELNRLKRSIRRDLQATKEHAWDQILSEANSDPNTIHKITARNRKPAQIPPLLGHHELVYSIQDKANLFMETLEESFKENPTPYNDDHIDLVDRERIVRTISDVNSVAPPSPTLINSRSRRETMRHTIIDQAVLNDVALN
;
A
#
# COMPACT_ATOMS: atom_id res chain seq x y z
N MET A 1 -27.56 40.96 -0.26
CA MET A 1 -26.35 40.81 -1.08
C MET A 1 -25.97 39.33 -1.09
N LEU A 2 -26.45 38.58 -2.09
CA LEU A 2 -26.22 37.13 -2.19
C LEU A 2 -24.80 36.89 -2.74
N LYS A 3 -23.98 36.12 -2.01
CA LYS A 3 -22.61 35.78 -2.41
C LYS A 3 -22.68 34.67 -3.47
N ASN A 4 -22.18 34.96 -4.67
CA ASN A 4 -22.01 33.96 -5.71
C ASN A 4 -20.89 32.99 -5.30
N VAL A 5 -21.27 31.81 -4.81
CA VAL A 5 -20.33 30.72 -4.53
C VAL A 5 -19.96 30.08 -5.86
N THR A 6 -18.69 30.11 -6.23
CA THR A 6 -18.19 29.43 -7.42
C THR A 6 -18.17 27.91 -7.18
N PRO A 7 -18.85 27.10 -8.02
CA PRO A 7 -18.93 25.67 -7.80
C PRO A 7 -17.58 24.97 -7.98
N THR A 8 -17.37 23.92 -7.19
CA THR A 8 -16.13 23.13 -7.19
C THR A 8 -15.95 22.39 -8.53
N THR A 9 -14.73 22.05 -8.95
CA THR A 9 -14.44 21.34 -10.23
C THR A 9 -15.32 20.11 -10.46
N ALA A 10 -15.66 19.36 -9.41
CA ALA A 10 -16.57 18.22 -9.49
C ALA A 10 -18.04 18.63 -9.75
N GLU A 11 -18.49 19.76 -9.20
CA GLU A 11 -19.81 20.32 -9.48
C GLU A 11 -19.86 20.90 -10.90
N ARG A 12 -18.80 21.55 -11.40
CA ARG A 12 -18.71 22.05 -12.78
C ARG A 12 -18.84 20.92 -13.82
N LEU A 13 -18.27 19.75 -13.53
CA LEU A 13 -18.42 18.56 -14.38
C LEU A 13 -19.85 18.01 -14.33
N ARG A 14 -20.47 17.95 -13.15
CA ARG A 14 -21.87 17.50 -13.00
C ARG A 14 -22.87 18.45 -13.66
N THR A 15 -22.72 19.76 -13.49
CA THR A 15 -23.63 20.75 -14.08
C THR A 15 -23.40 20.94 -15.58
N GLY A 16 -22.16 20.80 -16.05
CA GLY A 16 -21.82 20.88 -17.49
C GLY A 16 -22.39 19.75 -18.33
N ILE A 17 -22.51 18.53 -17.75
CA ILE A 17 -23.12 17.38 -18.42
C ILE A 17 -24.62 17.62 -18.63
N ILE A 18 -25.33 18.12 -17.61
CA ILE A 18 -26.78 18.36 -17.67
C ILE A 18 -27.11 19.52 -18.65
N SER A 19 -26.29 20.57 -18.68
CA SER A 19 -26.54 21.73 -19.56
C SER A 19 -26.36 21.44 -21.05
N ASN A 20 -25.45 20.53 -21.43
CA ASN A 20 -25.22 20.19 -22.85
C ASN A 20 -26.27 19.20 -23.42
N SER A 21 -26.86 18.35 -22.58
CA SER A 21 -27.92 17.42 -23.02
C SER A 21 -29.27 18.11 -23.26
N SER A 22 -29.57 19.22 -22.57
CA SER A 22 -30.86 19.91 -22.71
C SER A 22 -30.98 20.79 -23.96
N SER A 23 -29.89 21.13 -24.64
CA SER A 23 -29.93 21.97 -25.85
C SER A 23 -30.22 21.21 -27.14
N THR A 24 -30.16 19.87 -27.13
CA THR A 24 -30.12 19.04 -28.35
C THR A 24 -31.31 18.08 -28.48
N ILE A 25 -32.09 17.90 -27.41
CA ILE A 25 -33.33 17.11 -27.43
C ILE A 25 -34.51 18.09 -27.53
N PRO A 26 -35.20 18.18 -28.67
CA PRO A 26 -36.43 18.95 -28.73
C PRO A 26 -37.44 18.31 -27.76
N GLY A 27 -37.88 19.05 -26.75
CA GLY A 27 -38.87 18.56 -25.78
C GLY A 27 -40.21 18.17 -26.41
N ASN A 28 -40.44 18.57 -27.67
CA ASN A 28 -41.56 18.15 -28.50
C ASN A 28 -41.08 17.91 -29.95
N PRO A 29 -40.74 16.66 -30.34
CA PRO A 29 -40.41 16.35 -31.73
C PRO A 29 -41.68 16.45 -32.60
N SER A 30 -41.58 17.08 -33.77
CA SER A 30 -42.69 17.10 -34.73
C SER A 30 -42.82 15.71 -35.36
N ILE A 31 -43.92 15.02 -35.06
CA ILE A 31 -44.22 13.69 -35.58
C ILE A 31 -45.33 13.83 -36.62
N ASN A 32 -44.95 13.83 -37.89
CA ASN A 32 -45.90 13.93 -39.01
C ASN A 32 -46.09 12.59 -39.73
N ILE A 33 -45.06 11.74 -39.71
CA ILE A 33 -45.10 10.38 -40.27
C ILE A 33 -44.65 9.35 -39.23
N HIS A 34 -45.10 8.10 -39.37
CA HIS A 34 -44.71 7.02 -38.45
C HIS A 34 -43.19 6.84 -38.33
N GLN A 35 -42.44 7.10 -39.40
CA GLN A 35 -40.97 7.05 -39.42
C GLN A 35 -40.31 8.08 -38.49
N ASP A 36 -40.99 9.18 -38.18
CA ASP A 36 -40.48 10.23 -37.29
C ASP A 36 -40.40 9.73 -35.84
N ILE A 37 -41.27 8.78 -35.46
CA ILE A 37 -41.27 8.15 -34.14
C ILE A 37 -39.99 7.34 -33.97
N ASP A 38 -39.69 6.48 -34.93
CA ASP A 38 -38.48 5.65 -34.91
C ASP A 38 -37.22 6.52 -34.90
N THR A 39 -37.22 7.60 -35.69
CA THR A 39 -36.12 8.57 -35.75
C THR A 39 -35.93 9.32 -34.43
N ALA A 40 -37.02 9.66 -33.74
CA ALA A 40 -36.94 10.29 -32.41
C ALA A 40 -36.40 9.32 -31.35
N ILE A 41 -36.81 8.05 -31.40
CA ILE A 41 -36.34 7.01 -30.49
C ILE A 41 -34.84 6.73 -30.69
N THR A 42 -34.38 6.61 -31.94
CA THR A 42 -32.96 6.39 -32.23
C THR A 42 -32.12 7.57 -31.76
N ASN A 43 -32.53 8.80 -32.07
CA ASN A 43 -31.83 10.01 -31.65
C ASN A 43 -31.74 10.12 -30.11
N LEU A 44 -32.85 9.87 -29.40
CA LEU A 44 -32.85 9.85 -27.94
C LEU A 44 -31.88 8.80 -27.39
N THR A 45 -31.90 7.59 -27.94
CA THR A 45 -31.06 6.46 -27.51
C THR A 45 -29.58 6.77 -27.74
N GLU A 46 -29.24 7.30 -28.91
CA GLU A 46 -27.87 7.72 -29.26
C GLU A 46 -27.36 8.81 -28.34
N GLN A 47 -28.20 9.79 -27.99
CA GLN A 47 -27.81 10.87 -27.09
C GLN A 47 -27.63 10.40 -25.64
N ILE A 48 -28.47 9.49 -25.14
CA ILE A 48 -28.27 8.87 -23.83
C ILE A 48 -26.93 8.12 -23.81
N HIS A 49 -26.66 7.32 -24.84
CA HIS A 49 -25.40 6.59 -24.96
C HIS A 49 -24.19 7.53 -25.07
N ALA A 50 -24.29 8.60 -25.86
CA ALA A 50 -23.25 9.62 -25.97
C ALA A 50 -23.00 10.32 -24.63
N SER A 51 -24.06 10.67 -23.90
CA SER A 51 -23.97 11.30 -22.58
C SER A 51 -23.35 10.37 -21.54
N ILE A 52 -23.72 9.09 -21.53
CA ILE A 52 -23.10 8.07 -20.68
C ILE A 52 -21.61 7.96 -21.01
N ASN A 53 -21.23 7.90 -22.28
CA ASN A 53 -19.83 7.80 -22.70
C ASN A 53 -19.03 9.05 -22.35
N GLN A 54 -19.60 10.25 -22.50
CA GLN A 54 -18.96 11.52 -22.14
C GLN A 54 -18.83 11.71 -20.62
N SER A 55 -19.81 11.24 -19.84
CA SER A 55 -19.79 11.30 -18.38
C SER A 55 -18.98 10.18 -17.73
N SER A 56 -18.74 9.09 -18.47
CA SER A 56 -17.89 7.98 -18.04
C SER A 56 -16.42 8.36 -18.11
N ILE A 57 -15.83 8.65 -16.95
CA ILE A 57 -14.39 8.86 -16.83
C ILE A 57 -13.68 7.52 -16.94
N THR A 58 -13.11 7.22 -18.11
CA THR A 58 -12.22 6.07 -18.29
C THR A 58 -10.86 6.41 -17.66
N LYS A 59 -10.65 5.98 -16.42
CA LYS A 59 -9.32 6.07 -15.81
C LYS A 59 -8.41 5.10 -16.55
N HIS A 60 -7.47 5.62 -17.33
CA HIS A 60 -6.38 4.80 -17.86
C HIS A 60 -5.56 4.28 -16.67
N ILE A 61 -5.80 3.03 -16.29
CA ILE A 61 -4.99 2.34 -15.29
C ILE A 61 -3.60 2.17 -15.92
N LYS A 62 -2.67 3.07 -15.59
CA LYS A 62 -1.26 2.85 -15.90
C LYS A 62 -0.83 1.65 -15.09
N HIS A 63 -0.81 0.48 -15.73
CA HIS A 63 -0.13 -0.67 -15.16
C HIS A 63 1.34 -0.29 -15.00
N GLN A 64 1.76 -0.06 -13.76
CA GLN A 64 3.18 0.05 -13.44
C GLN A 64 3.75 -1.34 -13.69
N THR A 65 4.31 -1.56 -14.89
CA THR A 65 5.05 -2.77 -15.19
C THR A 65 6.30 -2.72 -14.33
N THR A 66 6.30 -3.50 -13.25
CA THR A 66 7.52 -3.70 -12.49
C THR A 66 8.53 -4.32 -13.45
N PHE A 67 9.66 -3.64 -13.65
CA PHE A 67 10.73 -4.14 -14.50
C PHE A 67 11.23 -5.46 -13.92
N ILE A 68 11.06 -6.55 -14.67
CA ILE A 68 11.57 -7.87 -14.30
C ILE A 68 12.69 -8.22 -15.29
N PRO A 69 13.92 -8.46 -14.83
CA PRO A 69 15.03 -8.85 -15.69
C PRO A 69 14.71 -10.05 -16.57
N HIS A 70 15.25 -10.07 -17.78
CA HIS A 70 15.01 -11.16 -18.74
C HIS A 70 15.40 -12.53 -18.18
N SER A 71 16.52 -12.61 -17.47
CA SER A 71 16.99 -13.82 -16.79
C SER A 71 15.96 -14.37 -15.79
N THR A 72 15.34 -13.51 -14.98
CA THR A 72 14.29 -13.90 -14.03
C THR A 72 13.02 -14.35 -14.75
N ARG A 73 12.65 -13.70 -15.87
CA ARG A 73 11.53 -14.16 -16.70
C ARG A 73 11.74 -15.56 -17.25
N LEU A 74 12.95 -15.90 -17.71
CA LEU A 74 13.29 -17.25 -18.16
C LEU A 74 13.13 -18.27 -17.02
N LYS A 75 13.61 -17.94 -15.81
CA LYS A 75 13.38 -18.78 -14.62
C LYS A 75 11.90 -18.94 -14.29
N ILE A 76 11.07 -17.89 -14.44
CA ILE A 76 9.62 -17.97 -14.23
C ILE A 76 8.97 -18.93 -15.24
N ARG A 77 9.36 -18.85 -16.52
CA ARG A 77 8.88 -19.78 -17.57
C ARG A 77 9.21 -21.23 -17.21
N GLU A 78 10.46 -21.52 -16.86
CA GLU A 78 10.85 -22.89 -16.50
C GLU A 78 10.17 -23.36 -15.20
N LYS A 79 9.98 -22.47 -14.22
CA LYS A 79 9.20 -22.77 -13.00
C LYS A 79 7.75 -23.13 -13.33
N ASN A 80 7.14 -22.47 -14.32
CA ASN A 80 5.79 -22.79 -14.74
C ASN A 80 5.74 -24.16 -15.46
N ARG A 81 6.72 -24.45 -16.32
CA ARG A 81 6.87 -25.76 -16.97
C ARG A 81 7.01 -26.89 -15.95
N LEU A 82 7.92 -26.74 -14.99
CA LEU A 82 8.11 -27.72 -13.91
C LEU A 82 6.86 -27.92 -13.04
N ARG A 83 6.08 -26.85 -12.80
CA ARG A 83 4.81 -26.95 -12.08
C ARG A 83 3.81 -27.81 -12.86
N GLN A 84 3.67 -27.60 -14.17
CA GLN A 84 2.79 -28.39 -15.02
C GLN A 84 3.20 -29.88 -15.00
N LEU A 85 4.49 -30.16 -15.22
CA LEU A 85 5.03 -31.52 -15.17
C LEU A 85 4.81 -32.17 -13.80
N TRP A 86 5.06 -31.46 -12.70
CA TRP A 86 4.80 -31.98 -11.36
C TRP A 86 3.32 -32.26 -11.12
N GLN A 87 2.41 -31.42 -11.62
CA GLN A 87 0.97 -31.66 -11.48
C GLN A 87 0.51 -32.91 -12.21
N PHE A 88 1.07 -33.19 -13.38
CA PHE A 88 0.74 -34.36 -14.20
C PHE A 88 1.37 -35.65 -13.64
N TYR A 89 2.69 -35.67 -13.46
CA TYR A 89 3.42 -36.89 -13.10
C TYR A 89 3.56 -37.12 -11.60
N ARG A 90 3.31 -36.10 -10.76
CA ARG A 90 3.51 -36.11 -9.29
C ARG A 90 4.90 -36.57 -8.82
N TYR A 91 5.90 -36.49 -9.69
CA TYR A 91 7.26 -36.91 -9.41
C TYR A 91 7.99 -35.97 -8.41
N PRO A 92 8.52 -36.46 -7.28
CA PRO A 92 9.09 -35.62 -6.23
C PRO A 92 10.29 -34.75 -6.64
N PRO A 93 11.24 -35.20 -7.49
CA PRO A 93 12.34 -34.35 -7.95
C PRO A 93 11.89 -33.09 -8.71
N LEU A 94 10.78 -33.15 -9.46
CA LEU A 94 10.21 -31.96 -10.10
C LEU A 94 9.74 -30.92 -9.07
N ARG A 95 9.22 -31.38 -7.92
CA ARG A 95 8.83 -30.49 -6.82
C ARG A 95 10.05 -29.85 -6.16
N ALA A 96 11.14 -30.58 -6.01
CA ALA A 96 12.39 -30.06 -5.46
C ALA A 96 12.97 -28.97 -6.38
N GLU A 97 13.06 -29.22 -7.69
CA GLU A 97 13.54 -28.25 -8.67
C GLU A 97 12.61 -27.03 -8.78
N LEU A 98 11.29 -27.25 -8.77
CA LEU A 98 10.30 -26.17 -8.69
C LEU A 98 10.55 -25.25 -7.49
N ASN A 99 10.78 -25.82 -6.31
CA ASN A 99 11.06 -25.07 -5.09
C ASN A 99 12.41 -24.36 -5.14
N ARG A 100 13.45 -24.99 -5.72
CA ARG A 100 14.75 -24.37 -5.97
C ARG A 100 14.59 -23.11 -6.83
N LEU A 101 13.86 -23.24 -7.93
CA LEU A 101 13.63 -22.15 -8.87
C LEU A 101 12.75 -21.05 -8.26
N LYS A 102 11.74 -21.41 -7.46
CA LYS A 102 10.94 -20.47 -6.66
C LYS A 102 11.81 -19.64 -5.72
N ARG A 103 12.75 -20.25 -4.99
CA ARG A 103 13.69 -19.53 -4.12
C ARG A 103 14.64 -18.63 -4.93
N SER A 104 15.14 -19.13 -6.06
CA SER A 104 16.02 -18.36 -6.97
C SER A 104 15.31 -17.11 -7.51
N ILE A 105 14.08 -17.23 -8.00
CA ILE A 105 13.27 -16.11 -8.48
C ILE A 105 13.04 -15.07 -7.37
N ARG A 106 12.72 -15.51 -6.15
CA ARG A 106 12.57 -14.57 -5.02
C ARG A 106 13.85 -13.77 -4.77
N ARG A 107 15.01 -14.45 -4.78
CA ARG A 107 16.32 -13.80 -4.61
C ARG A 107 16.60 -12.79 -5.73
N ASP A 108 16.37 -13.17 -6.98
CA ASP A 108 16.58 -12.24 -8.11
C ASP A 108 15.69 -11.00 -8.02
N LEU A 109 14.40 -11.19 -7.69
CA LEU A 109 13.44 -10.08 -7.55
C LEU A 109 13.80 -9.18 -6.37
N GLN A 110 14.28 -9.77 -5.27
CA GLN A 110 14.76 -9.01 -4.13
C GLN A 110 16.00 -8.20 -4.49
N ALA A 111 17.01 -8.81 -5.13
CA ALA A 111 18.21 -8.12 -5.58
C ALA A 111 17.90 -6.98 -6.57
N THR A 112 16.93 -7.18 -7.47
CA THR A 112 16.47 -6.12 -8.38
C THR A 112 15.86 -4.94 -7.63
N LYS A 113 15.08 -5.21 -6.57
CA LYS A 113 14.50 -4.17 -5.72
C LYS A 113 15.57 -3.45 -4.90
N GLU A 114 16.51 -4.20 -4.32
CA GLU A 114 17.64 -3.65 -3.56
C GLU A 114 18.45 -2.69 -4.43
N HIS A 115 18.84 -3.10 -5.64
CA HIS A 115 19.54 -2.23 -6.59
C HIS A 115 18.73 -0.98 -6.96
N ALA A 116 17.40 -1.12 -7.16
CA ALA A 116 16.55 0.03 -7.43
C ALA A 116 16.52 1.01 -6.25
N TRP A 117 16.52 0.51 -5.02
CA TRP A 117 16.63 1.34 -3.83
C TRP A 117 17.99 2.01 -3.70
N ASP A 118 19.08 1.28 -3.93
CA ASP A 118 20.44 1.84 -3.90
C ASP A 118 20.58 3.00 -4.89
N GLN A 119 20.02 2.84 -6.10
CA GLN A 119 19.99 3.91 -7.10
C GLN A 119 19.19 5.12 -6.62
N ILE A 120 17.97 4.91 -6.09
CA ILE A 120 17.12 5.98 -5.55
C ILE A 120 17.83 6.73 -4.41
N LEU A 121 18.50 6.00 -3.50
CA LEU A 121 19.22 6.60 -2.38
C LEU A 121 20.46 7.38 -2.85
N SER A 122 21.19 6.86 -3.85
CA SER A 122 22.31 7.57 -4.46
C SER A 122 21.87 8.87 -5.12
N GLU A 123 20.74 8.89 -5.83
CA GLU A 123 20.17 10.09 -6.44
C GLU A 123 19.69 11.10 -5.36
N ALA A 124 19.09 10.60 -4.28
CA ALA A 124 18.52 11.42 -3.21
C ALA A 124 19.57 12.15 -2.35
N ASN A 125 20.77 11.59 -2.21
CA ASN A 125 21.87 12.21 -1.44
C ASN A 125 22.32 13.58 -1.98
N SER A 126 21.83 13.99 -3.15
CA SER A 126 22.17 15.28 -3.77
C SER A 126 21.20 16.44 -3.45
N ASP A 127 19.95 16.16 -3.05
CA ASP A 127 18.91 17.21 -2.88
C ASP A 127 17.87 16.88 -1.78
N PRO A 128 17.70 17.73 -0.74
CA PRO A 128 16.74 17.50 0.34
C PRO A 128 15.27 17.43 -0.14
N ASN A 129 14.90 18.08 -1.24
CA ASN A 129 13.54 18.00 -1.79
C ASN A 129 13.25 16.61 -2.38
N THR A 130 14.27 15.97 -2.95
CA THR A 130 14.18 14.60 -3.49
C THR A 130 13.96 13.57 -2.37
N ILE A 131 14.64 13.72 -1.24
CA ILE A 131 14.42 12.89 -0.03
C ILE A 131 12.96 13.01 0.44
N HIS A 132 12.43 14.23 0.55
CA HIS A 132 11.05 14.45 0.97
C HIS A 132 10.04 13.78 0.01
N LYS A 133 10.25 13.85 -1.31
CA LYS A 133 9.37 13.18 -2.28
C LYS A 133 9.39 11.65 -2.11
N ILE A 134 10.57 11.06 -1.86
CA ILE A 134 10.72 9.62 -1.63
C ILE A 134 9.99 9.22 -0.35
N THR A 135 10.21 9.91 0.77
CA THR A 135 9.56 9.59 2.04
C THR A 135 8.04 9.78 1.97
N ALA A 136 7.57 10.86 1.34
CA ALA A 136 6.15 11.12 1.13
C ALA A 136 5.48 10.03 0.28
N ARG A 137 6.13 9.55 -0.79
CA ARG A 137 5.61 8.47 -1.64
C ARG A 137 5.50 7.13 -0.89
N ASN A 138 6.42 6.87 0.04
CA ASN A 138 6.48 5.61 0.79
C ASN A 138 5.69 5.65 2.11
N ARG A 139 5.27 6.83 2.55
CA ARG A 139 4.42 7.00 3.73
C ARG A 139 3.04 6.42 3.44
N LYS A 140 2.65 5.42 4.23
CA LYS A 140 1.26 4.95 4.23
C LYS A 140 0.38 6.08 4.79
N PRO A 141 -0.72 6.45 4.12
CA PRO A 141 -1.67 7.35 4.73
C PRO A 141 -2.19 6.70 6.00
N ALA A 142 -2.03 7.38 7.13
CA ALA A 142 -2.67 6.95 8.36
C ALA A 142 -4.18 7.02 8.14
N GLN A 143 -4.88 5.90 8.38
CA GLN A 143 -6.33 5.93 8.49
C GLN A 143 -6.64 6.50 9.87
N ILE A 144 -6.79 7.82 9.93
CA ILE A 144 -7.25 8.50 11.14
C ILE A 144 -8.76 8.27 11.20
N PRO A 145 -9.29 7.54 12.20
CA PRO A 145 -10.73 7.38 12.34
C PRO A 145 -11.39 8.75 12.56
N PRO A 146 -12.66 8.91 12.14
CA PRO A 146 -13.40 10.12 12.45
C PRO A 146 -13.46 10.34 13.96
N LEU A 147 -13.44 11.61 14.37
CA LEU A 147 -13.49 11.98 15.79
C LEU A 147 -14.82 11.53 16.38
N LEU A 148 -14.75 10.75 17.46
CA LEU A 148 -15.90 10.26 18.19
C LEU A 148 -16.13 11.19 19.39
N GLY A 149 -17.30 11.83 19.44
CA GLY A 149 -17.74 12.52 20.64
C GLY A 149 -18.35 11.55 21.64
N HIS A 150 -18.99 12.08 22.68
CA HIS A 150 -19.62 11.29 23.75
C HIS A 150 -20.61 10.23 23.25
N HIS A 151 -21.37 10.51 22.18
CA HIS A 151 -22.39 9.59 21.67
C HIS A 151 -22.52 9.55 20.13
N GLU A 152 -21.78 10.40 19.39
CA GLU A 152 -21.90 10.49 17.93
C GLU A 152 -20.57 10.91 17.27
N LEU A 153 -20.46 10.64 15.97
CA LEU A 153 -19.39 11.12 15.11
C LEU A 153 -19.47 12.64 14.93
N VAL A 154 -18.34 13.32 15.13
CA VAL A 154 -18.29 14.77 15.13
C VAL A 154 -17.78 15.30 13.78
N TYR A 155 -18.64 16.00 13.05
CA TYR A 155 -18.32 16.52 11.72
C TYR A 155 -18.10 18.04 11.67
N SER A 156 -18.85 18.81 12.46
CA SER A 156 -18.73 20.27 12.51
C SER A 156 -17.40 20.73 13.11
N ILE A 157 -16.85 21.83 12.61
CA ILE A 157 -15.58 22.38 13.12
C ILE A 157 -15.74 22.84 14.58
N GLN A 158 -16.89 23.44 14.92
CA GLN A 158 -17.17 23.91 16.27
C GLN A 158 -17.25 22.73 17.25
N ASP A 159 -17.97 21.68 16.88
CA ASP A 159 -18.14 20.50 17.72
C ASP A 159 -16.80 19.78 17.92
N LYS A 160 -15.91 19.78 16.92
CA LYS A 160 -14.54 19.26 17.08
C LYS A 160 -13.73 20.07 18.08
N ALA A 161 -13.81 21.40 18.01
CA ALA A 161 -13.11 22.28 18.95
C ALA A 161 -13.62 22.07 20.38
N ASN A 162 -14.94 21.95 20.55
CA ASN A 162 -15.56 21.67 21.84
C ASN A 162 -15.14 20.29 22.37
N LEU A 163 -15.13 19.26 21.53
CA LEU A 163 -14.65 17.93 21.91
C LEU A 163 -13.20 17.96 22.39
N PHE A 164 -12.32 18.68 21.67
CA PHE A 164 -10.93 18.83 22.11
C PHE A 164 -10.83 19.59 23.43
N MET A 165 -11.61 20.66 23.62
CA MET A 165 -11.67 21.40 24.86
C MET A 165 -12.09 20.51 26.03
N GLU A 166 -13.19 19.76 25.89
CA GLU A 166 -13.70 18.83 26.91
C GLU A 166 -12.67 17.74 27.24
N THR A 167 -12.08 17.12 26.22
CA THR A 167 -11.07 16.06 26.40
C THR A 167 -9.83 16.60 27.12
N LEU A 168 -9.37 17.79 26.75
CA LEU A 168 -8.22 18.42 27.40
C LEU A 168 -8.55 18.82 28.84
N GLU A 169 -9.71 19.44 29.07
CA GLU A 169 -10.19 19.78 30.41
C GLU A 169 -10.23 18.56 31.31
N GLU A 170 -10.76 17.43 30.84
CA GLU A 170 -10.77 16.17 31.58
C GLU A 170 -9.37 15.66 31.89
N SER A 171 -8.45 15.73 30.92
CA SER A 171 -7.06 15.26 31.11
C SER A 171 -6.24 16.10 32.09
N PHE A 172 -6.62 17.37 32.31
CA PHE A 172 -5.92 18.31 33.19
C PHE A 172 -6.59 18.51 34.55
N LYS A 173 -7.59 17.69 34.92
CA LYS A 173 -8.18 17.73 36.27
C LYS A 173 -7.19 17.21 37.31
N GLU A 174 -7.19 17.83 38.48
CA GLU A 174 -6.39 17.37 39.62
C GLU A 174 -6.86 15.96 40.05
N ASN A 175 -5.91 15.11 40.40
CA ASN A 175 -6.22 13.77 40.90
C ASN A 175 -7.01 13.90 42.23
N PRO A 176 -8.11 13.15 42.39
CA PRO A 176 -8.92 13.23 43.61
C PRO A 176 -8.12 12.78 44.83
N THR A 177 -8.20 13.56 45.92
CA THR A 177 -7.67 13.18 47.24
C THR A 177 -8.78 12.57 48.11
N PRO A 178 -8.52 11.53 48.91
CA PRO A 178 -7.23 10.90 49.15
C PRO A 178 -6.78 10.02 47.97
N TYR A 179 -5.46 9.90 47.81
CA TYR A 179 -4.88 9.01 46.81
C TYR A 179 -5.34 7.58 47.07
N ASN A 180 -5.76 6.90 46.01
CA ASN A 180 -6.08 5.49 46.06
C ASN A 180 -4.83 4.70 45.64
N ASP A 181 -4.12 4.14 46.63
CA ASP A 181 -2.88 3.37 46.39
C ASP A 181 -3.10 2.18 45.44
N ASP A 182 -4.28 1.54 45.47
CA ASP A 182 -4.63 0.45 44.54
C ASP A 182 -4.73 0.95 43.08
N HIS A 183 -5.19 2.19 42.88
CA HIS A 183 -5.26 2.82 41.56
C HIS A 183 -3.87 3.18 41.03
N ILE A 184 -2.97 3.65 41.91
CA ILE A 184 -1.58 3.95 41.55
C ILE A 184 -0.87 2.68 41.07
N ASP A 185 -1.00 1.60 41.83
CA ASP A 185 -0.43 0.29 41.48
C ASP A 185 -0.98 -0.25 40.14
N LEU A 186 -2.27 -0.07 39.87
CA LEU A 186 -2.89 -0.47 38.61
C LEU A 186 -2.33 0.31 37.42
N VAL A 187 -2.23 1.63 37.55
CA VAL A 187 -1.70 2.52 36.50
C VAL A 187 -0.24 2.18 36.19
N ASP A 188 0.57 1.92 37.21
CA ASP A 188 1.97 1.52 37.04
C ASP A 188 2.11 0.17 36.34
N ARG A 189 1.26 -0.81 36.67
CA ARG A 189 1.22 -2.09 35.95
C ARG A 189 0.83 -1.91 34.48
N GLU A 190 -0.18 -1.11 34.17
CA GLU A 190 -0.56 -0.82 32.78
C GLU A 190 0.54 -0.11 32.00
N ARG A 191 1.22 0.86 32.62
CA ARG A 191 2.33 1.60 32.02
C ARG A 191 3.48 0.66 31.64
N ILE A 192 3.83 -0.28 32.52
CA ILE A 192 4.85 -1.30 32.26
C ILE A 192 4.44 -2.18 31.07
N VAL A 193 3.19 -2.66 31.05
CA VAL A 193 2.68 -3.50 29.96
C VAL A 193 2.71 -2.77 28.61
N ARG A 194 2.26 -1.51 28.54
CA ARG A 194 2.31 -0.68 27.31
C ARG A 194 3.74 -0.49 26.81
N THR A 195 4.67 -0.20 27.73
CA THR A 195 6.09 -0.04 27.40
C THR A 195 6.68 -1.32 26.82
N ILE A 196 6.34 -2.49 27.36
CA ILE A 196 6.79 -3.79 26.86
C ILE A 196 6.17 -4.12 25.51
N SER A 197 4.90 -3.79 25.26
CA SER A 197 4.25 -4.01 23.96
C SER A 197 4.85 -3.15 22.85
N ASP A 198 5.21 -1.90 23.14
CA ASP A 198 5.83 -0.99 22.15
C ASP A 198 7.24 -1.44 21.77
N VAL A 199 8.01 -1.94 22.74
CA VAL A 199 9.33 -2.56 22.51
C VAL A 199 9.21 -3.84 21.66
N ASN A 200 8.14 -4.61 21.84
CA ASN A 200 7.89 -5.83 21.06
C ASN A 200 7.27 -5.56 19.67
N SER A 201 6.70 -4.38 19.43
CA SER A 201 6.15 -3.98 18.13
C SER A 201 7.20 -3.45 17.16
N VAL A 202 8.35 -3.01 17.67
CA VAL A 202 9.58 -2.88 16.87
C VAL A 202 10.19 -4.27 16.84
N ALA A 203 9.97 -5.01 15.75
CA ALA A 203 10.62 -6.30 15.57
C ALA A 203 12.13 -6.12 15.82
N PRO A 204 12.73 -6.78 16.83
CA PRO A 204 14.16 -6.71 17.01
C PRO A 204 14.83 -7.15 15.71
N PRO A 205 15.94 -6.51 15.29
CA PRO A 205 16.69 -7.01 14.13
C PRO A 205 16.98 -8.48 14.39
N SER A 206 16.40 -9.33 13.53
CA SER A 206 16.46 -10.78 13.68
C SER A 206 17.92 -11.19 13.97
N PRO A 207 18.21 -11.97 15.04
CA PRO A 207 19.58 -12.26 15.47
C PRO A 207 20.37 -13.18 14.51
N THR A 208 19.94 -13.32 13.26
CA THR A 208 20.56 -14.18 12.25
C THR A 208 21.69 -13.54 11.44
N LEU A 209 21.96 -12.23 11.59
CA LEU A 209 23.09 -11.59 10.90
C LEU A 209 24.41 -11.57 11.67
N ILE A 210 24.43 -11.94 12.96
CA ILE A 210 25.69 -11.98 13.75
C ILE A 210 26.29 -13.40 13.80
N ASN A 211 25.47 -14.46 13.81
CA ASN A 211 25.96 -15.85 13.89
C ASN A 211 26.43 -16.47 12.57
N SER A 212 26.22 -15.83 11.42
CA SER A 212 26.63 -16.37 10.12
C SER A 212 28.06 -15.99 9.69
N ARG A 213 28.68 -15.00 10.35
CA ARG A 213 30.10 -14.67 10.16
C ARG A 213 31.00 -15.57 11.03
N SER A 214 30.67 -15.73 12.31
CA SER A 214 31.44 -16.57 13.25
C SER A 214 31.52 -18.05 12.85
N ARG A 215 30.44 -18.62 12.26
CA ARG A 215 30.43 -20.02 11.82
C ARG A 215 31.22 -20.28 10.51
N ARG A 216 31.48 -19.24 9.70
CA ARG A 216 32.29 -19.37 8.48
C ARG A 216 33.79 -19.21 8.76
N GLU A 217 34.17 -18.46 9.79
CA GLU A 217 35.56 -18.35 10.25
C GLU A 217 36.02 -19.61 10.98
N THR A 218 35.19 -20.17 11.85
CA THR A 218 35.53 -21.42 12.58
C THR A 218 35.76 -22.62 11.66
N MET A 219 35.01 -22.77 10.56
CA MET A 219 35.27 -23.85 9.60
C MET A 219 36.52 -23.63 8.72
N ARG A 220 36.96 -22.38 8.49
CA ARG A 220 38.18 -22.13 7.71
C ARG A 220 39.43 -22.52 8.48
N HIS A 221 39.47 -22.28 9.79
CA HIS A 221 40.60 -22.70 10.63
C HIS A 221 40.66 -24.22 10.79
N THR A 222 39.53 -24.91 11.01
CA THR A 222 39.53 -26.38 11.10
C THR A 222 39.95 -27.09 9.80
N ILE A 223 39.62 -26.55 8.62
CA ILE A 223 40.01 -27.15 7.34
C ILE A 223 41.50 -26.95 7.04
N ILE A 224 42.08 -25.82 7.47
CA ILE A 224 43.51 -25.53 7.28
C ILE A 224 44.37 -26.38 8.23
N ASP A 225 43.94 -26.55 9.48
CA ASP A 225 44.69 -27.36 10.47
C ASP A 225 44.67 -28.86 10.13
N GLN A 226 43.58 -29.40 9.59
CA GLN A 226 43.51 -30.79 9.12
C GLN A 226 44.36 -31.05 7.86
N ALA A 227 44.56 -30.05 7.00
CA ALA A 227 45.40 -30.18 5.81
C ALA A 227 46.90 -30.19 6.17
N VAL A 228 47.31 -29.35 7.14
CA VAL A 228 48.70 -29.30 7.62
C VAL A 228 49.09 -30.58 8.40
N LEU A 229 48.15 -31.17 9.16
CA LEU A 229 48.40 -32.43 9.87
C LEU A 229 48.49 -33.66 8.94
N ASN A 230 47.80 -33.65 7.80
CA ASN A 230 47.85 -34.76 6.84
C ASN A 230 49.07 -34.72 5.92
N ASP A 231 49.67 -33.54 5.68
CA ASP A 231 50.93 -33.41 4.92
C ASP A 231 52.17 -33.82 5.75
N VAL A 232 52.11 -33.72 7.07
CA VAL A 232 53.20 -34.16 7.97
C VAL A 232 53.19 -35.68 8.20
N ALA A 233 52.06 -36.36 7.96
CA ALA A 233 51.93 -37.81 8.16
C ALA A 233 52.31 -38.66 6.93
N LEU A 234 52.74 -38.04 5.82
CA LEU A 234 53.10 -38.72 4.56
C LEU A 234 54.56 -38.53 4.12
N ASN A 235 55.44 -38.07 5.01
CA ASN A 235 56.90 -38.07 4.82
C ASN A 235 57.59 -38.90 5.90
#